data_AF-A0A293LA59-F1
#
_entry.id   AF-A0A293LA59-F1
#
_cell.length_a   1.000
_cell.length_b   1.000
_cell.length_c   1.000
_cell.angle_alpha   90.00
_cell.angle_beta   90.00
_cell.angle_gamma   90.00
#
_symmetry.space_group_name_H-M   'P 1'
#
loop_
_entity.id
_entity.type
_entity.pdbx_description
1 polymer ?
#
loop_
_entity_poly.entity_id
_entity_poly.type
_entity_poly.pdbx_seq_one_letter_code
_entity_poly.pdbx_strand_id
1 'polypeptide(L)'
;MAVLEVNLPSGYYIQQQTLDAYVHSGVVRNLREARYAEKKIEMYFDYLDTSPICVNFTAQRWYPIANMTRFISIRVYDYYAPERFNETLFEVYNLFALSICHVCGSYQCPYCPVFSGGMTSALHMPPTMTFSTVLVVIFRWALYRQGD
;
A
#
# COMPACT_ATOMS: atom_id res chain seq x y z
N MET A 1 29.62 -17.73 9.55
CA MET A 1 28.65 -16.99 8.73
C MET A 1 27.27 -17.20 9.32
N ALA A 2 26.49 -16.13 9.46
CA ALA A 2 25.13 -16.18 9.97
C ALA A 2 24.19 -15.55 8.95
N VAL A 3 22.95 -16.03 8.91
CA VAL A 3 21.91 -15.53 8.01
C VAL A 3 20.75 -15.00 8.83
N LEU A 4 20.39 -13.74 8.58
CA LEU A 4 19.13 -13.15 9.03
C LEU A 4 18.12 -13.28 7.89
N GLU A 5 17.02 -13.95 8.15
CA GLU A 5 15.90 -14.09 7.23
C GLU A 5 14.68 -13.38 7.80
N VAL A 6 14.13 -12.46 6.99
CA VAL A 6 12.98 -11.64 7.35
C VAL A 6 11.88 -11.85 6.32
N ASN A 7 10.75 -12.40 6.74
CA ASN A 7 9.58 -12.53 5.88
C ASN A 7 8.91 -11.16 5.67
N LEU A 8 8.62 -10.82 4.42
CA LEU A 8 7.82 -9.63 4.12
C LEU A 8 6.33 -9.94 4.22
N PRO A 9 5.50 -8.97 4.58
CA PRO A 9 4.07 -9.14 4.47
C PRO A 9 3.60 -9.27 3.02
N SER A 10 2.40 -9.83 2.81
CA SER A 10 1.80 -9.92 1.47
C SER A 10 1.64 -8.54 0.82
N GLY A 11 2.02 -8.42 -0.45
CA GLY A 11 1.88 -7.19 -1.24
C GLY A 11 3.03 -6.19 -1.08
N TYR A 12 4.00 -6.52 -0.22
CA TYR A 12 5.25 -5.76 -0.06
C TYR A 12 6.36 -6.40 -0.88
N TYR A 13 7.20 -5.55 -1.45
CA TYR A 13 8.30 -5.95 -2.31
C TYR A 13 9.46 -4.96 -2.13
N ILE A 14 10.68 -5.47 -2.26
CA ILE A 14 11.90 -4.67 -2.25
C ILE A 14 12.72 -5.04 -3.49
N GLN A 15 13.28 -4.02 -4.15
CA GLN A 15 14.13 -4.25 -5.30
C GLN A 15 15.52 -4.71 -4.85
N GLN A 16 16.09 -5.69 -5.57
CA GLN A 16 17.43 -6.21 -5.27
C GLN A 16 18.49 -5.09 -5.33
N GLN A 17 18.39 -4.17 -6.29
CA GLN A 17 19.32 -3.04 -6.44
C GLN A 17 19.38 -2.15 -5.18
N THR A 18 18.25 -1.97 -4.48
CA THR A 18 18.20 -1.19 -3.24
C THR A 18 18.93 -1.91 -2.10
N LEU A 19 18.80 -3.24 -2.03
CA LEU A 19 19.53 -4.08 -1.07
C LEU A 19 21.03 -4.08 -1.37
N ASP A 20 21.41 -4.22 -2.64
CA ASP A 20 22.81 -4.16 -3.05
C ASP A 20 23.42 -2.82 -2.65
N ALA A 21 22.75 -1.69 -2.99
CA ALA A 21 23.20 -0.36 -2.59
C ALA A 21 23.31 -0.21 -1.06
N TYR A 22 22.40 -0.82 -0.30
CA TYR A 22 22.43 -0.81 1.16
C TYR A 22 23.65 -1.57 1.71
N VAL A 23 24.00 -2.73 1.15
CA VAL A 23 25.21 -3.47 1.51
C VAL A 23 26.46 -2.65 1.19
N HIS A 24 26.52 -2.06 -0.02
CA HIS A 24 27.65 -1.24 -0.46
C HIS A 24 27.83 0.04 0.37
N SER A 25 26.76 0.54 1.00
CA SER A 25 26.85 1.71 1.89
C SER A 25 27.73 1.46 3.13
N GLY A 26 27.94 0.20 3.52
CA GLY A 26 28.77 -0.17 4.67
C GLY A 26 28.23 0.31 6.03
N VAL A 27 26.97 0.76 6.10
CA VAL A 27 26.35 1.25 7.34
C VAL A 27 26.20 0.13 8.37
N VAL A 28 25.91 -1.09 7.90
CA VAL A 28 25.77 -2.27 8.75
C VAL A 28 27.10 -3.01 8.83
N ARG A 29 27.57 -3.25 10.04
CA ARG A 29 28.77 -4.04 10.31
C ARG A 29 28.59 -5.48 9.87
N ASN A 30 29.66 -6.07 9.33
CA ASN A 30 29.76 -7.49 8.98
C ASN A 30 28.74 -7.99 7.94
N LEU A 31 27.95 -7.10 7.32
CA LEU A 31 26.99 -7.45 6.28
C LEU A 31 27.73 -7.65 4.96
N ARG A 32 27.70 -8.87 4.42
CA ARG A 32 28.35 -9.24 3.15
C ARG A 32 27.44 -9.10 1.96
N GLU A 33 26.21 -9.55 2.11
CA GLU A 33 25.25 -9.68 1.03
C GLU A 33 23.84 -9.59 1.58
N ALA A 34 22.92 -9.03 0.80
CA ALA A 34 21.51 -9.01 1.10
C ALA A 34 20.75 -9.38 -0.17
N ARG A 35 19.88 -10.37 -0.09
CA ARG A 35 19.17 -10.93 -1.24
C ARG A 35 17.68 -11.01 -0.96
N TYR A 36 16.89 -10.63 -1.96
CA TYR A 36 15.46 -10.84 -1.95
C TYR A 36 15.12 -12.14 -2.69
N ALA A 37 14.46 -13.07 -2.01
CA ALA A 37 14.02 -14.34 -2.57
C ALA A 37 12.65 -14.71 -2.00
N GLU A 38 11.73 -15.25 -2.79
CA GLU A 38 10.48 -15.87 -2.29
C GLU A 38 9.71 -15.07 -1.22
N LYS A 39 9.59 -13.74 -1.36
CA LYS A 39 8.89 -12.85 -0.39
C LYS A 39 9.59 -12.73 0.98
N LYS A 40 10.87 -13.05 1.04
CA LYS A 40 11.74 -12.85 2.21
C LYS A 40 13.03 -12.14 1.81
N ILE A 41 13.65 -11.52 2.80
CA ILE A 41 14.95 -10.90 2.69
C ILE A 41 15.94 -11.77 3.46
N GLU A 42 17.02 -12.17 2.81
CA GLU A 42 18.10 -12.95 3.38
C GLU A 42 19.35 -12.06 3.44
N MET A 43 19.85 -11.81 4.65
CA MET A 43 21.04 -11.01 4.88
C MET A 43 22.14 -11.89 5.46
N TYR A 44 23.27 -11.92 4.76
CA TYR A 44 24.41 -12.75 5.07
C TYR A 44 25.45 -11.94 5.84
N PHE A 45 25.78 -12.40 7.04
CA PHE A 45 26.79 -11.82 7.91
C PHE A 45 28.01 -12.73 7.99
N ASP A 46 29.21 -12.16 7.99
CA ASP A 46 30.44 -12.93 8.24
C ASP A 46 30.41 -13.59 9.63
N TYR A 47 30.10 -12.77 10.64
CA TYR A 47 29.96 -13.16 12.05
C TYR A 47 29.04 -12.18 12.79
N LEU A 48 28.43 -12.69 13.86
CA LEU A 48 27.66 -11.89 14.81
C LEU A 48 28.50 -11.67 16.07
N ASP A 49 28.49 -10.44 16.57
CA ASP A 49 29.22 -10.03 17.77
C ASP A 49 28.32 -10.07 19.02
N THR A 50 28.92 -9.82 20.18
CA THR A 50 28.19 -9.57 21.44
C THR A 50 27.48 -8.21 21.44
N SER A 51 27.91 -7.26 20.60
CA SER A 51 27.23 -5.97 20.42
C SER A 51 26.06 -6.10 19.44
N PRO A 52 24.92 -5.44 19.71
CA PRO A 52 23.75 -5.51 18.84
C PRO A 52 24.03 -4.84 17.49
N ILE A 53 23.67 -5.53 16.41
CA ILE A 53 23.72 -5.01 15.03
C ILE A 53 22.30 -4.63 14.61
N CYS A 54 22.09 -3.36 14.25
CA CYS A 54 20.80 -2.86 13.78
C CYS A 54 20.77 -2.81 12.25
N VAL A 55 19.67 -3.30 11.67
CA VAL A 55 19.44 -3.29 10.21
C VAL A 55 18.14 -2.54 9.94
N ASN A 56 18.20 -1.56 9.04
CA ASN A 56 17.06 -0.76 8.64
C ASN A 56 16.87 -0.88 7.14
N PHE A 57 15.68 -1.30 6.71
CA PHE A 57 15.32 -1.37 5.30
C PHE A 57 13.86 -0.93 5.12
N THR A 58 13.55 -0.47 3.92
CA THR A 58 12.20 -0.01 3.56
C THR A 58 11.62 -0.91 2.49
N ALA A 59 10.55 -1.62 2.81
CA ALA A 59 9.78 -2.39 1.83
C ALA A 59 8.65 -1.53 1.26
N GLN A 60 8.47 -1.56 -0.06
CA GLN A 60 7.44 -0.80 -0.75
C GLN A 60 6.21 -1.67 -1.00
N ARG A 61 5.02 -1.05 -0.93
CA ARG A 61 3.78 -1.74 -1.31
C ARG A 61 3.65 -1.74 -2.83
N TRP A 62 3.66 -2.93 -3.42
CA TRP A 62 3.49 -3.14 -4.86
C TRP A 62 2.07 -3.60 -5.23
N TYR A 63 1.43 -4.38 -4.36
CA TYR A 63 0.09 -4.90 -4.60
C TYR A 63 -0.89 -4.47 -3.50
N PRO A 64 -2.09 -3.98 -3.86
CA PRO A 64 -3.12 -3.62 -2.90
C PRO A 64 -3.83 -4.88 -2.37
N ILE A 65 -3.43 -5.34 -1.19
CA ILE A 65 -4.02 -6.54 -0.56
C ILE A 65 -4.81 -6.13 0.68
N ALA A 66 -6.10 -6.45 0.69
CA ALA A 66 -7.00 -6.12 1.80
C ALA A 66 -6.76 -6.98 3.05
N ASN A 67 -6.39 -8.25 2.87
CA ASN A 67 -6.05 -9.16 3.96
C ASN A 67 -4.54 -9.42 3.96
N MET A 68 -3.81 -8.56 4.66
CA MET A 68 -2.35 -8.62 4.73
C MET A 68 -1.87 -9.65 5.75
N THR A 69 -0.69 -10.23 5.54
CA THR A 69 -0.04 -11.08 6.56
C THR A 69 0.24 -10.27 7.85
N ARG A 70 -0.42 -10.60 8.97
CA ARG A 70 -0.29 -9.90 10.26
C ARG A 70 0.99 -10.25 11.02
N PHE A 71 1.34 -11.53 11.06
CA PHE A 71 2.53 -12.04 11.74
C PHE A 71 3.57 -12.42 10.70
N ILE A 72 4.73 -11.78 10.76
CA ILE A 72 5.89 -12.16 9.94
C ILE A 72 6.91 -12.84 10.84
N SER A 73 7.59 -13.86 10.32
CA SER A 73 8.70 -14.47 11.05
C SER A 73 10.03 -13.82 10.68
N ILE A 74 10.84 -13.61 11.71
CA ILE A 74 12.20 -13.13 11.65
C ILE A 74 13.05 -14.20 12.28
N ARG A 75 13.93 -14.83 11.50
CA ARG A 75 14.78 -15.91 11.97
C ARG A 75 16.25 -15.59 11.72
N VAL A 76 17.09 -15.89 12.70
CA VAL A 76 18.54 -15.82 12.58
C VAL A 76 19.09 -17.22 12.78
N TYR A 77 19.92 -17.69 11.86
CA TYR A 77 20.50 -19.04 11.92
C TYR A 77 21.94 -19.07 11.43
N ASP A 78 22.69 -20.08 11.87
CA ASP A 78 24.03 -20.35 11.35
C ASP A 78 23.95 -20.95 9.94
N TYR A 79 24.73 -20.42 9.00
CA TYR A 79 24.74 -20.89 7.62
C TYR A 79 25.21 -22.35 7.48
N TYR A 80 26.16 -22.79 8.33
CA TYR A 80 26.71 -24.15 8.27
C TYR A 80 25.93 -25.15 9.12
N ALA A 81 25.16 -24.66 10.09
CA ALA A 81 24.40 -25.48 11.03
C ALA A 81 23.01 -24.86 11.28
N PRO A 82 22.07 -24.96 10.32
CA PRO A 82 20.78 -24.26 10.37
C PRO A 82 19.87 -24.72 11.52
N GLU A 83 20.15 -25.88 12.13
CA GLU A 83 19.49 -26.34 13.37
C GLU A 83 19.70 -25.38 14.55
N ARG A 84 20.78 -24.58 14.52
CA ARG A 84 21.05 -23.51 15.49
C ARG A 84 20.40 -22.23 15.00
N PHE A 85 19.13 -22.05 15.33
CA PHE A 85 18.37 -20.86 14.97
C PHE A 85 17.65 -20.24 16.16
N ASN A 86 17.33 -18.95 16.02
CA ASN A 86 16.42 -18.23 16.87
C ASN A 86 15.38 -17.53 15.98
N GLU A 87 14.11 -17.83 16.19
CA GLU A 87 13.00 -17.29 15.43
C GLU A 87 12.06 -16.50 16.33
N THR A 88 11.68 -15.33 15.86
CA THR A 88 10.70 -14.47 16.52
C THR A 88 9.60 -14.09 15.54
N LEU A 89 8.36 -14.04 16.04
CA LEU A 89 7.22 -13.57 15.27
C LEU A 89 7.02 -12.09 15.59
N PHE A 90 7.03 -11.27 14.55
CA PHE A 90 6.78 -9.83 14.65
C PHE A 90 5.39 -9.49 14.11
N GLU A 91 4.65 -8.71 14.90
CA GLU A 91 3.29 -8.31 14.56
C GLU A 91 3.27 -6.96 13.85
N VAL A 92 2.72 -6.95 12.63
CA VAL A 92 2.64 -5.77 11.77
C VAL A 92 1.23 -5.16 11.83
N TYR A 93 0.73 -4.90 13.05
CA TYR A 93 -0.67 -4.53 13.30
C TYR A 93 -1.11 -3.26 12.55
N ASN A 94 -0.30 -2.21 12.58
CA ASN A 94 -0.65 -0.92 11.97
C ASN A 94 -0.84 -1.02 10.45
N LEU A 95 -0.11 -1.91 9.78
CA LEU A 95 -0.23 -2.12 8.34
C LEU A 95 -1.38 -3.08 8.01
N PHE A 96 -1.66 -4.05 8.89
CA PHE A 96 -2.79 -4.98 8.79
C PHE A 96 -4.15 -4.30 9.01
N ALA A 97 -4.25 -3.36 9.96
CA ALA A 97 -5.49 -2.67 10.31
C ALA A 97 -5.95 -1.64 9.26
N LEU A 98 -5.26 -1.54 8.13
CA LEU A 98 -5.59 -0.59 7.08
C LEU A 98 -6.89 -0.98 6.37
N SER A 99 -7.83 -0.04 6.24
CA SER A 99 -9.12 -0.32 5.60
C SER A 99 -8.98 -0.61 4.11
N ILE A 100 -9.93 -1.36 3.55
CA ILE A 100 -9.95 -1.67 2.10
C ILE A 100 -9.94 -0.42 1.22
N CYS A 101 -10.50 0.68 1.73
CA CYS A 101 -10.51 1.97 1.07
C CYS A 101 -9.11 2.58 0.98
N HIS A 102 -8.31 2.51 2.04
CA HIS A 102 -6.92 2.96 2.02
C HIS A 102 -6.00 2.03 1.25
N VAL A 103 -6.37 0.76 1.10
CA VAL A 103 -5.62 -0.21 0.28
C VAL A 103 -5.85 0.05 -1.21
N CYS A 104 -7.11 0.26 -1.61
CA CYS A 104 -7.51 0.46 -3.01
C CYS A 104 -7.23 1.91 -3.49
N GLY A 105 -7.32 2.90 -2.60
CA GLY A 105 -6.83 4.26 -2.83
C GLY A 105 -7.45 5.02 -4.02
N SER A 106 -8.60 4.56 -4.50
CA SER A 106 -9.25 5.05 -5.71
C SER A 106 -10.73 5.37 -5.47
N TYR A 107 -11.28 6.30 -6.25
CA TYR A 107 -12.72 6.57 -6.29
C TYR A 107 -13.52 5.43 -6.95
N GLN A 108 -12.86 4.49 -7.62
CA GLN A 108 -13.48 3.32 -8.24
C GLN A 108 -13.80 2.21 -7.21
N CYS A 109 -13.35 2.35 -5.96
CA CYS A 109 -13.59 1.38 -4.91
C CYS A 109 -15.01 1.60 -4.33
N PRO A 110 -15.94 0.64 -4.46
CA PRO A 110 -17.29 0.79 -3.94
C PRO A 110 -17.27 0.89 -2.41
N TYR A 111 -18.20 1.67 -1.84
CA TYR A 111 -18.37 1.87 -0.39
C TYR A 111 -17.25 2.64 0.34
N CYS A 112 -16.47 3.46 -0.37
CA CYS A 112 -15.36 4.24 0.21
C CYS A 112 -15.63 5.76 0.21
N PRO A 113 -16.25 6.33 1.25
CA PRO A 113 -16.74 7.72 1.25
C PRO A 113 -15.64 8.78 1.13
N VAL A 114 -14.40 8.45 1.52
CA VAL A 114 -13.26 9.39 1.50
C VAL A 114 -12.72 9.62 0.08
N PHE A 115 -12.78 8.60 -0.80
CA PHE A 115 -12.27 8.68 -2.17
C PHE A 115 -13.38 8.83 -3.20
N SER A 116 -14.60 8.35 -2.92
CA SER A 116 -15.78 8.50 -3.78
C SER A 116 -16.59 9.77 -3.49
N GLY A 117 -16.05 10.69 -2.69
CA GLY A 117 -16.63 11.99 -2.40
C GLY A 117 -16.63 12.90 -3.62
N GLY A 118 -17.30 12.50 -4.71
CA GLY A 118 -17.84 13.48 -5.63
C GLY A 118 -18.75 14.38 -4.80
N MET A 119 -18.44 15.68 -4.74
CA MET A 119 -19.41 16.68 -4.28
C MET A 119 -20.71 16.38 -5.01
N THR A 120 -21.68 15.78 -4.34
CA THR A 120 -23.06 15.95 -4.72
C THR A 120 -23.38 17.39 -4.35
N SER A 121 -22.87 18.32 -5.15
CA SER A 121 -23.51 19.61 -5.31
C SER A 121 -24.91 19.25 -5.77
N ALA A 122 -25.83 19.16 -4.81
CA ALA A 122 -27.24 19.18 -5.07
C ALA A 122 -27.42 20.34 -6.03
N LEU A 123 -27.71 20.01 -7.30
CA LEU A 123 -27.96 20.98 -8.33
C LEU A 123 -29.25 21.66 -7.88
N HIS A 124 -29.11 22.69 -7.03
CA HIS A 124 -30.20 23.53 -6.59
C HIS A 124 -30.52 24.38 -7.82
N MET A 125 -31.19 23.76 -8.80
CA MET A 125 -31.77 24.46 -9.91
C MET A 125 -32.80 25.40 -9.30
N PRO A 126 -32.57 26.72 -9.31
CA PRO A 126 -33.57 27.63 -8.81
C PRO A 126 -34.83 27.43 -9.69
N PRO A 127 -36.02 27.31 -9.09
CA PRO A 127 -37.27 27.10 -9.84
C PRO A 127 -37.54 28.19 -10.89
N THR A 128 -36.82 29.32 -10.84
CA THR A 128 -36.91 30.41 -11.82
C THR A 128 -36.53 30.00 -13.25
N MET A 129 -35.66 29.00 -13.44
CA MET A 129 -35.25 28.57 -14.80
C MET A 129 -36.23 27.58 -15.45
N THR A 130 -37.06 26.88 -14.69
CA THR A 130 -38.07 25.97 -15.26
C THR A 130 -39.35 26.71 -15.64
N PHE A 131 -39.71 27.78 -14.93
CA PHE A 131 -40.89 28.59 -15.29
C PHE A 131 -40.70 29.41 -16.57
N SER A 132 -39.48 29.91 -16.85
CA SER A 132 -39.23 30.73 -18.05
C SER A 132 -39.32 29.91 -19.34
N THR A 133 -38.90 28.66 -19.35
CA THR A 133 -38.98 27.78 -20.52
C THR A 133 -40.43 27.37 -20.83
N VAL A 134 -41.23 27.10 -19.80
CA VAL A 134 -42.66 26.80 -19.95
C VAL A 134 -43.43 28.00 -20.52
N LEU A 135 -43.17 29.22 -20.04
CA LEU A 135 -43.81 30.43 -20.57
C LEU A 135 -43.46 30.66 -22.04
N VAL A 136 -42.19 30.47 -22.45
CA VAL A 136 -41.78 30.62 -23.86
C VAL A 136 -42.47 29.59 -24.76
N VAL A 137 -42.64 28.35 -24.29
CA VAL A 137 -43.35 27.30 -25.04
C VAL A 137 -44.84 27.62 -25.18
N ILE A 138 -45.48 28.11 -24.11
CA ILE A 138 -46.90 28.53 -24.15
C ILE A 138 -47.08 29.73 -25.08
N PHE A 139 -46.20 30.73 -25.04
CA PHE A 139 -46.26 31.89 -25.94
C PHE A 139 -46.06 31.46 -27.40
N ARG A 140 -45.13 30.55 -27.70
CA ARG A 140 -44.98 30.00 -29.04
C ARG A 140 -46.21 29.21 -29.50
N TRP A 141 -46.83 28.44 -28.61
CA TRP A 141 -48.05 27.69 -28.92
C TRP A 141 -49.25 28.62 -29.18
N ALA A 142 -49.38 29.69 -28.39
CA ALA A 142 -50.41 30.71 -28.58
C ALA A 142 -50.23 31.47 -29.92
N LEU A 143 -49.00 31.82 -30.29
CA LEU A 143 -48.71 32.45 -31.58
C LEU A 143 -48.99 31.51 -32.76
N TYR A 144 -48.74 30.20 -32.62
CA TYR A 144 -49.06 29.22 -33.65
C TYR A 144 -50.57 29.10 -33.89
N ARG A 145 -51.39 29.27 -32.85
CA ARG A 145 -52.86 29.15 -32.93
C ARG A 145 -53.56 30.34 -33.59
N GLN A 146 -52.90 31.50 -33.69
CA GLN A 146 -53.48 32.72 -34.28
C GLN A 146 -53.20 32.83 -35.80
N GLY A 147 -52.49 31.86 -36.39
CA GLY A 147 -52.04 31.86 -37.78
C GLY A 147 -52.84 30.98 -38.76
N ASP A 148 -53.93 30.34 -38.30
CA ASP A 148 -54.96 29.69 -39.11
C ASP A 148 -56.31 30.43 -38.93
#